data_AF-A0A238YFU6-F1
#
_entry.id   AF-A0A238YFU6-F1
#
_cell.length_a   1.000
_cell.length_b   1.000
_cell.length_c   1.000
_cell.angle_alpha   90.00
_cell.angle_beta   90.00
_cell.angle_gamma   90.00
#
_symmetry.space_group_name_H-M   'P 1'
#
loop_
_entity.id
_entity.type
_entity.pdbx_description
1 polymer ?
#
loop_
_entity_poly.entity_id
_entity_poly.type
_entity_poly.pdbx_seq_one_letter_code
_entity_poly.pdbx_strand_id
1 'polypeptide(L)'
;MGNRFSCYVDVERFLGEPVKELAQFLCCFRRGKRFESIIAVANLLKNVNHLKDFYEFESSKETLLKQLPLDTEEKKILWKLLVKFFLKQAENSAGKEIPQDDVIAIRKGRLFEEIIYLLGPAKKWKVDLVCMHCQPMINGKKIEIRCDKNSLTGKNIDVVFWGKDYVEGYECKSNLAFFFELGKRNDKRGRKIRDKVRYLNLLAKTLKQHFKEVEITLASFAPGNFTKYIPDIKRWILKCDGEEKIYFKIKTIVDILEEID
;
A
#
# COMPACT_ATOMS: atom_id res chain seq x y z
N MET A 1 -26.86 -20.77 2.89
CA MET A 1 -26.05 -20.11 1.84
C MET A 1 -24.79 -19.59 2.49
N GLY A 2 -23.61 -19.88 1.91
CA GLY A 2 -22.33 -19.38 2.45
C GLY A 2 -22.17 -17.88 2.23
N ASN A 3 -21.34 -17.23 3.05
CA ASN A 3 -20.99 -15.82 2.85
C ASN A 3 -20.07 -15.69 1.62
N ARG A 4 -20.34 -14.70 0.77
CA ARG A 4 -19.52 -14.36 -0.39
C ARG A 4 -18.91 -12.97 -0.21
N PHE A 5 -17.59 -12.89 -0.30
CA PHE A 5 -16.91 -11.60 -0.37
C PHE A 5 -17.07 -10.99 -1.77
N SER A 6 -17.25 -9.67 -1.84
CA SER A 6 -17.23 -8.90 -3.09
C SER A 6 -16.69 -7.49 -2.85
N CYS A 7 -16.32 -6.80 -3.94
CA CYS A 7 -15.83 -5.43 -3.92
C CYS A 7 -16.73 -4.52 -4.76
N TYR A 8 -17.02 -3.33 -4.26
CA TYR A 8 -17.42 -2.21 -5.10
C TYR A 8 -16.16 -1.40 -5.44
N VAL A 9 -15.97 -1.06 -6.72
CA VAL A 9 -14.78 -0.35 -7.20
C VAL A 9 -15.17 1.06 -7.61
N ASP A 10 -14.56 2.05 -6.98
CA ASP A 10 -14.63 3.42 -7.46
C ASP A 10 -13.47 3.63 -8.45
N VAL A 11 -13.79 3.90 -9.71
CA VAL A 11 -12.78 4.01 -10.78
C VAL A 11 -12.14 5.39 -10.69
N GLU A 12 -11.14 5.56 -9.83
CA GLU A 12 -10.35 6.79 -9.83
C GLU A 12 -9.45 6.87 -11.08
N ARG A 13 -9.49 8.04 -11.74
CA ARG A 13 -8.79 8.33 -12.99
C ARG A 13 -7.29 8.58 -12.76
N PHE A 14 -6.49 7.68 -13.33
CA PHE A 14 -5.17 7.83 -13.95
C PHE A 14 -4.18 8.90 -13.42
N LEU A 15 -3.19 8.42 -12.65
CA LEU A 15 -1.83 8.98 -12.61
C LEU A 15 -0.80 8.01 -13.24
N GLY A 16 -1.30 7.15 -14.16
CA GLY A 16 -0.92 5.74 -14.19
C GLY A 16 0.31 5.34 -14.97
N GLU A 17 0.73 6.05 -16.02
CA GLU A 17 1.78 5.51 -16.90
C GLU A 17 3.15 5.36 -16.22
N PRO A 18 3.76 6.40 -15.61
CA PRO A 18 5.08 6.22 -14.99
C PRO A 18 5.07 5.23 -13.84
N VAL A 19 3.94 5.13 -13.14
CA VAL A 19 3.79 4.20 -12.02
C VAL A 19 3.66 2.77 -12.51
N LYS A 20 2.79 2.52 -13.49
CA LYS A 20 2.56 1.19 -14.05
C LYS A 20 3.79 0.66 -14.77
N GLU A 21 4.47 1.49 -15.56
CA GLU A 21 5.71 1.10 -16.26
C GLU A 21 6.79 0.69 -15.25
N LEU A 22 6.99 1.49 -14.19
CA LEU A 22 7.97 1.16 -13.15
C LEU A 22 7.56 -0.10 -12.38
N ALA A 23 6.30 -0.24 -11.97
CA ALA A 23 5.81 -1.42 -11.27
C ALA A 23 5.96 -2.69 -12.10
N GLN A 24 5.55 -2.65 -13.38
CA GLN A 24 5.68 -3.76 -14.33
C GLN A 24 7.15 -4.14 -14.52
N PHE A 25 8.01 -3.16 -14.79
CA PHE A 25 9.44 -3.41 -14.98
C PHE A 25 10.05 -4.11 -13.75
N LEU A 26 9.77 -3.61 -12.54
CA LEU A 26 10.26 -4.22 -11.31
C LEU A 26 9.70 -5.63 -11.10
N CYS A 27 8.43 -5.88 -11.42
CA CYS A 27 7.79 -7.18 -11.17
C CYS A 27 8.08 -8.25 -12.23
N CYS A 28 8.53 -7.86 -13.43
CA CYS A 28 8.85 -8.77 -14.54
C CYS A 28 10.19 -9.51 -14.37
N PHE A 29 11.04 -9.08 -13.44
CA PHE A 29 12.30 -9.76 -13.20
C PHE A 29 12.12 -11.16 -12.59
N ARG A 30 13.13 -12.02 -12.81
CA ARG A 30 13.27 -13.27 -12.03
C ARG A 30 13.39 -12.94 -10.55
N ARG A 31 12.85 -13.82 -9.72
CA ARG A 31 12.73 -13.71 -8.26
C ARG A 31 13.86 -12.96 -7.54
N GLY A 32 15.11 -13.44 -7.61
CA GLY A 32 16.25 -12.82 -6.90
C GLY A 32 16.49 -11.37 -7.34
N LYS A 33 16.60 -11.15 -8.66
CA LYS A 33 16.75 -9.81 -9.25
C LYS A 33 15.57 -8.89 -8.86
N ARG A 34 14.34 -9.41 -8.89
CA ARG A 34 13.11 -8.69 -8.56
C ARG A 34 13.14 -8.16 -7.13
N PHE A 35 13.45 -9.00 -6.16
CA PHE A 35 13.36 -8.65 -4.75
C PHE A 35 14.39 -7.57 -4.40
N GLU A 36 15.65 -7.77 -4.80
CA GLU A 36 16.72 -6.80 -4.58
C GLU A 36 16.41 -5.46 -5.26
N SER A 37 15.88 -5.48 -6.49
CA SER A 37 15.50 -4.26 -7.21
C SER A 37 14.35 -3.51 -6.55
N ILE A 38 13.30 -4.22 -6.13
CA ILE A 38 12.16 -3.61 -5.41
C ILE A 38 12.62 -3.00 -4.08
N ILE A 39 13.45 -3.70 -3.30
CA ILE A 39 13.97 -3.22 -2.02
C ILE A 39 14.85 -1.98 -2.22
N ALA A 40 15.71 -1.97 -3.23
CA ALA A 40 16.55 -0.82 -3.55
C ALA A 40 15.71 0.41 -3.95
N VAL A 41 14.69 0.23 -4.80
CA VAL A 41 13.75 1.30 -5.15
C VAL A 41 12.97 1.77 -3.93
N ALA A 42 12.53 0.86 -3.06
CA ALA A 42 11.84 1.21 -1.82
C ALA A 42 12.72 2.06 -0.89
N ASN A 43 14.01 1.75 -0.77
CA ASN A 43 14.98 2.56 -0.02
C ASN A 43 15.23 3.93 -0.66
N LEU A 44 15.30 4.02 -1.98
CA LEU A 44 15.35 5.30 -2.69
C LEU A 44 14.11 6.15 -2.37
N LEU A 45 12.91 5.61 -2.59
CA LEU A 45 11.65 6.33 -2.37
C LEU A 45 11.43 6.68 -0.89
N LYS A 46 12.02 5.95 0.05
CA LYS A 46 11.99 6.31 1.48
C LYS A 46 12.67 7.66 1.74
N ASN A 47 13.72 7.98 1.00
CA ASN A 47 14.56 9.16 1.22
C ASN A 47 14.20 10.35 0.32
N VAL A 48 13.57 10.11 -0.83
CA VAL A 48 13.18 11.15 -1.78
C VAL A 48 11.72 11.55 -1.56
N ASN A 49 11.48 12.71 -0.94
CA ASN A 49 10.13 13.24 -0.67
C ASN A 49 9.78 14.44 -1.53
N HIS A 50 10.80 15.18 -1.99
CA HIS A 50 10.67 16.35 -2.84
C HIS A 50 11.45 16.18 -4.14
N LEU A 51 11.12 16.99 -5.14
CA LEU A 51 11.84 17.03 -6.41
C LEU A 51 13.33 17.37 -6.22
N LYS A 52 13.65 18.28 -5.29
CA LYS A 52 15.05 18.62 -4.96
C LYS A 52 15.84 17.41 -4.44
N ASP A 53 15.20 16.56 -3.62
CA ASP A 53 15.85 15.38 -3.04
C ASP A 53 16.22 14.39 -4.16
N PHE A 54 15.41 14.35 -5.24
CA PHE A 54 15.70 13.52 -6.41
C PHE A 54 16.92 14.05 -7.18
N TYR A 55 17.03 15.36 -7.39
CA TYR A 55 18.21 15.95 -8.04
C TYR A 55 19.47 15.79 -7.18
N GLU A 56 19.37 15.91 -5.86
CA GLU A 56 20.47 15.60 -4.94
C GLU A 56 20.89 14.13 -5.07
N PHE A 57 19.91 13.21 -5.09
CA PHE A 57 20.18 11.79 -5.26
C PHE A 57 20.78 11.43 -6.62
N GLU A 58 20.41 12.13 -7.70
CA GLU A 58 20.91 11.87 -9.06
C GLU A 58 22.44 11.90 -9.14
N SER A 59 23.10 12.74 -8.33
CA SER A 59 24.56 12.78 -8.19
C SER A 59 25.17 11.47 -7.69
N SER A 60 24.38 10.66 -6.96
CA SER A 60 24.77 9.40 -6.34
C SER A 60 24.15 8.16 -7.01
N LYS A 61 23.51 8.32 -8.18
CA LYS A 61 22.78 7.24 -8.85
C LYS A 61 23.63 6.01 -9.14
N GLU A 62 24.91 6.20 -9.46
CA GLU A 62 25.83 5.10 -9.80
C GLU A 62 26.04 4.15 -8.63
N THR A 63 25.97 4.64 -7.39
CA THR A 63 26.07 3.81 -6.18
C THR A 63 24.87 2.86 -6.08
N LEU A 64 23.66 3.37 -6.33
CA LEU A 64 22.44 2.53 -6.37
C LEU A 64 22.51 1.52 -7.51
N LEU A 65 22.81 1.97 -8.73
CA LEU A 65 22.80 1.11 -9.91
C LEU A 65 23.87 0.03 -9.83
N LYS A 66 25.06 0.30 -9.28
CA LYS A 66 26.12 -0.72 -9.15
C LYS A 66 25.75 -1.87 -8.21
N GLN A 67 24.97 -1.59 -7.17
CA GLN A 67 24.55 -2.59 -6.18
C GLN A 67 23.44 -3.51 -6.69
N LEU A 68 22.76 -3.13 -7.77
CA LEU A 68 21.65 -3.91 -8.31
C LEU A 68 22.14 -5.11 -9.12
N PRO A 69 21.49 -6.29 -8.99
CA PRO A 69 21.80 -7.51 -9.75
C PRO A 69 21.24 -7.45 -11.18
N LEU A 70 21.31 -6.26 -11.80
CA LEU A 70 20.80 -5.97 -13.13
C LEU A 70 21.96 -5.86 -14.13
N ASP A 71 21.72 -6.16 -15.39
CA ASP A 71 22.67 -5.86 -16.46
C ASP A 71 22.66 -4.35 -16.82
N THR A 72 23.58 -3.96 -17.69
CA THR A 72 23.76 -2.55 -18.10
C THR A 72 22.50 -1.95 -18.75
N GLU A 73 21.78 -2.72 -19.56
CA GLU A 73 20.60 -2.23 -20.25
C GLU A 73 19.39 -2.16 -19.31
N GLU A 74 19.21 -3.18 -18.47
CA GLU A 74 18.23 -3.19 -17.37
C GLU A 74 18.42 -1.97 -16.45
N LYS A 75 19.67 -1.64 -16.08
CA LYS A 75 20.00 -0.45 -15.26
C LYS A 75 19.65 0.86 -15.96
N LYS A 76 19.95 0.98 -17.25
CA LYS A 76 19.58 2.15 -18.07
C LYS A 76 18.06 2.33 -18.14
N ILE A 77 17.32 1.24 -18.33
CA ILE A 77 15.85 1.27 -18.37
C ILE A 77 15.30 1.67 -17.01
N LEU A 78 15.77 1.05 -15.92
CA LEU A 78 15.34 1.40 -14.56
C LEU A 78 15.54 2.90 -14.28
N TRP A 79 16.71 3.44 -14.62
CA TRP A 79 16.99 4.86 -14.41
C TRP A 79 16.04 5.75 -15.22
N LYS A 80 15.80 5.44 -16.50
CA LYS A 80 14.83 6.18 -17.33
C LYS A 80 13.43 6.16 -16.72
N LEU A 81 13.00 5.02 -16.18
CA LEU A 81 11.70 4.89 -15.53
C LEU A 81 11.63 5.69 -14.23
N LEU A 82 12.69 5.70 -13.41
CA LEU A 82 12.77 6.54 -12.21
C LEU A 82 12.74 8.03 -12.55
N VAL A 83 13.50 8.47 -13.56
CA VAL A 83 13.46 9.86 -14.06
C VAL A 83 12.03 10.22 -14.49
N LYS A 84 11.37 9.38 -15.29
CA LYS A 84 9.98 9.61 -15.70
C LYS A 84 9.03 9.65 -14.50
N PHE A 85 9.23 8.76 -13.52
CA PHE A 85 8.45 8.70 -12.29
C PHE A 85 8.55 9.98 -11.46
N PHE A 86 9.72 10.61 -11.40
CA PHE A 86 9.94 11.83 -10.61
C PHE A 86 9.74 13.14 -11.37
N LEU A 87 9.93 13.15 -12.69
CA LEU A 87 9.95 14.40 -13.48
C LEU A 87 8.74 14.57 -14.41
N LYS A 88 8.02 13.50 -14.79
CA LYS A 88 6.84 13.67 -15.65
C LYS A 88 5.76 14.44 -14.89
N GLN A 89 5.34 15.59 -15.40
CA GLN A 89 4.24 16.37 -14.83
C GLN A 89 2.93 15.56 -14.87
N ALA A 90 1.98 15.89 -14.00
CA ALA A 90 0.64 15.33 -14.04
C ALA A 90 -0.40 16.43 -13.88
N GLU A 91 -1.57 16.22 -14.47
CA GLU A 91 -2.71 17.10 -14.39
C GLU A 91 -3.86 16.39 -13.66
N ASN A 92 -4.72 17.16 -13.01
CA ASN A 92 -5.96 16.64 -12.44
C ASN A 92 -7.07 16.50 -13.50
N SER A 93 -8.24 16.03 -13.11
CA SER A 93 -9.38 15.83 -14.01
C SER A 93 -9.91 17.10 -14.68
N ALA A 94 -9.51 18.29 -14.20
CA ALA A 94 -9.84 19.58 -14.78
C ALA A 94 -8.71 20.13 -15.68
N GLY A 95 -7.69 19.32 -16.01
CA GLY A 95 -6.54 19.72 -16.83
C GLY A 95 -5.60 20.70 -16.15
N LYS A 96 -5.67 20.83 -14.82
CA LYS A 96 -4.74 21.69 -14.06
C LYS A 96 -3.55 20.87 -13.58
N GLU A 97 -2.36 21.41 -13.79
CA GLU A 97 -1.14 20.84 -13.26
C GLU A 97 -1.21 20.66 -11.74
N ILE A 98 -0.75 19.50 -11.29
CA ILE A 98 -0.59 19.18 -9.88
C ILE A 98 0.85 19.54 -9.49
N PRO A 99 1.08 20.22 -8.35
CA PRO A 99 2.43 20.50 -7.86
C PRO A 99 3.29 19.24 -7.81
N GLN A 100 4.54 19.31 -8.27
CA GLN A 100 5.33 18.10 -8.51
C GLN A 100 5.60 17.28 -7.25
N ASP A 101 5.80 17.93 -6.10
CA ASP A 101 5.96 17.23 -4.82
C ASP A 101 4.69 16.46 -4.41
N ASP A 102 3.51 17.01 -4.71
CA ASP A 102 2.24 16.31 -4.50
C ASP A 102 2.12 15.12 -5.46
N VAL A 103 2.54 15.28 -6.72
CA VAL A 103 2.61 14.18 -7.70
C VAL A 103 3.51 13.06 -7.19
N ILE A 104 4.71 13.38 -6.69
CA ILE A 104 5.65 12.40 -6.13
C ILE A 104 5.02 11.67 -4.94
N ALA A 105 4.40 12.40 -4.01
CA ALA A 105 3.75 11.80 -2.85
C ALA A 105 2.64 10.80 -3.25
N ILE A 106 1.80 11.16 -4.22
CA ILE A 106 0.73 10.29 -4.72
C ILE A 106 1.31 9.08 -5.46
N ARG A 107 2.27 9.29 -6.36
CA ARG A 107 2.91 8.22 -7.14
C ARG A 107 3.59 7.18 -6.26
N LYS A 108 4.24 7.59 -5.17
CA LYS A 108 4.88 6.67 -4.21
C LYS A 108 3.88 5.71 -3.56
N GLY A 109 2.71 6.22 -3.17
CA GLY A 109 1.62 5.38 -2.66
C GLY A 109 1.13 4.41 -3.75
N ARG A 110 0.83 4.95 -4.94
CA ARG A 110 0.30 4.15 -6.05
C ARG A 110 1.25 3.09 -6.57
N LEU A 111 2.56 3.37 -6.59
CA LEU A 111 3.57 2.39 -7.01
C LEU A 111 3.52 1.14 -6.15
N PHE A 112 3.36 1.32 -4.84
CA PHE A 112 3.31 0.19 -3.95
C PHE A 112 2.05 -0.65 -4.16
N GLU A 113 0.90 -0.01 -4.35
CA GLU A 113 -0.34 -0.71 -4.70
C GLU A 113 -0.19 -1.55 -5.97
N GLU A 114 0.38 -0.98 -7.03
CA GLU A 114 0.62 -1.70 -8.29
C GLU A 114 1.62 -2.85 -8.12
N ILE A 115 2.67 -2.67 -7.33
CA ILE A 115 3.62 -3.76 -7.00
C ILE A 115 2.90 -4.89 -6.27
N ILE A 116 2.10 -4.60 -5.24
CA ILE A 116 1.34 -5.63 -4.50
C ILE A 116 0.38 -6.36 -5.44
N TYR A 117 -0.34 -5.61 -6.27
CA TYR A 117 -1.24 -6.17 -7.27
C TYR A 117 -0.53 -7.14 -8.23
N LEU A 118 0.66 -6.77 -8.72
CA LEU A 118 1.44 -7.59 -9.67
C LEU A 118 2.15 -8.78 -9.03
N LEU A 119 2.67 -8.64 -7.80
CA LEU A 119 3.29 -9.76 -7.08
C LEU A 119 2.26 -10.84 -6.75
N GLY A 120 1.05 -10.40 -6.41
CA GLY A 120 -0.04 -11.27 -6.00
C GLY A 120 0.04 -11.72 -4.54
N PRO A 121 -0.91 -12.54 -4.09
CA PRO A 121 -0.99 -13.06 -2.74
C PRO A 121 0.05 -14.16 -2.49
N ALA A 122 0.38 -14.41 -1.22
CA ALA A 122 1.23 -15.56 -0.86
C ALA A 122 0.56 -16.90 -1.21
N LYS A 123 -0.77 -17.01 -1.00
CA LYS A 123 -1.55 -18.22 -1.26
C LYS A 123 -2.32 -18.15 -2.58
N LYS A 124 -1.61 -18.05 -3.71
CA LYS A 124 -2.21 -17.88 -5.05
C LYS A 124 -3.31 -18.90 -5.40
N TRP A 125 -3.16 -20.14 -4.95
CA TRP A 125 -4.12 -21.22 -5.19
C TRP A 125 -5.47 -21.06 -4.45
N LYS A 126 -5.60 -20.09 -3.53
CA LYS A 126 -6.85 -19.80 -2.81
C LYS A 126 -7.63 -18.62 -3.39
N VAL A 127 -7.09 -17.96 -4.41
CA VAL A 127 -7.60 -16.70 -4.92
C VAL A 127 -8.31 -16.91 -6.23
N ASP A 128 -9.59 -16.56 -6.24
CA ASP A 128 -10.45 -16.59 -7.41
C ASP A 128 -10.49 -15.22 -8.11
N LEU A 129 -10.41 -14.14 -7.32
CA LEU A 129 -10.58 -12.77 -7.79
C LEU A 129 -9.61 -11.79 -7.11
N VAL A 130 -9.29 -10.72 -7.83
CA VAL A 130 -8.44 -9.60 -7.36
C VAL A 130 -9.09 -8.26 -7.68
N CYS A 131 -8.86 -7.26 -6.83
CA CYS A 131 -9.38 -5.92 -7.00
C CYS A 131 -8.43 -4.88 -6.41
N MET A 132 -8.31 -3.72 -7.05
CA MET A 132 -7.73 -2.52 -6.44
C MET A 132 -8.83 -1.58 -5.97
N HIS A 133 -8.56 -0.77 -4.93
CA HIS A 133 -9.50 0.21 -4.38
C HIS A 133 -10.86 -0.38 -4.01
N CYS A 134 -10.82 -1.56 -3.39
CA CYS A 134 -12.00 -2.33 -3.03
C CYS A 134 -12.72 -1.69 -1.85
N GLN A 135 -13.98 -1.31 -2.02
CA GLN A 135 -14.90 -1.14 -0.92
C GLN A 135 -15.46 -2.52 -0.51
N PRO A 136 -15.13 -3.06 0.68
CA PRO A 136 -15.49 -4.43 1.06
C PRO A 136 -17.00 -4.64 1.22
N MET A 137 -17.48 -5.77 0.71
CA MET A 137 -18.89 -6.19 0.76
C MET A 137 -19.01 -7.67 1.12
N ILE A 138 -20.11 -8.03 1.78
CA ILE A 138 -20.51 -9.42 2.03
C ILE A 138 -21.90 -9.62 1.43
N ASN A 139 -22.04 -10.65 0.59
CA ASN A 139 -23.28 -10.99 -0.13
C ASN A 139 -23.87 -9.78 -0.89
N GLY A 140 -23.00 -8.98 -1.52
CA GLY A 140 -23.41 -7.79 -2.26
C GLY A 140 -23.88 -6.60 -1.40
N LYS A 141 -23.65 -6.63 -0.08
CA LYS A 141 -23.95 -5.51 0.83
C LYS A 141 -22.68 -4.95 1.44
N LYS A 142 -22.60 -3.61 1.54
CA LYS A 142 -21.47 -2.92 2.19
C LYS A 142 -21.34 -3.41 3.63
N ILE A 143 -20.13 -3.75 4.04
CA ILE A 143 -19.87 -4.16 5.43
C ILE A 143 -20.05 -2.94 6.33
N GLU A 144 -20.94 -3.04 7.32
CA GLU A 144 -21.12 -2.01 8.31
C GLU A 144 -20.02 -2.07 9.37
N ILE A 145 -19.20 -1.02 9.44
CA ILE A 145 -18.16 -0.88 10.47
C ILE A 145 -18.49 0.35 11.31
N ARG A 146 -18.66 0.14 12.62
CA ARG A 146 -18.99 1.19 13.59
C ARG A 146 -17.95 1.23 14.70
N CYS A 147 -17.61 2.43 15.13
CA CYS A 147 -16.79 2.70 16.30
C CYS A 147 -17.63 3.62 17.21
N ASP A 148 -18.08 3.10 18.34
CA ASP A 148 -19.15 3.70 19.15
C ASP A 148 -20.40 4.01 18.28
N LYS A 149 -20.87 5.27 18.33
CA LYS A 149 -21.98 5.78 17.53
C LYS A 149 -21.56 6.23 16.12
N ASN A 150 -20.26 6.25 15.80
CA ASN A 150 -19.76 6.74 14.53
C ASN A 150 -19.65 5.61 13.50
N SER A 151 -20.22 5.80 12.31
CA SER A 151 -19.97 4.91 11.18
C SER A 151 -18.60 5.19 10.57
N LEU A 152 -17.79 4.15 10.43
CA LEU A 152 -16.54 4.15 9.66
C LEU A 152 -16.72 3.42 8.31
N THR A 153 -17.96 3.07 7.94
CA THR A 153 -18.32 2.34 6.72
C THR A 153 -17.88 3.08 5.47
N GLY A 154 -17.48 2.32 4.45
CA GLY A 154 -17.20 2.84 3.11
C GLY A 154 -15.81 3.40 2.88
N LYS A 155 -14.84 3.00 3.71
CA LYS A 155 -13.42 3.13 3.38
C LYS A 155 -12.99 1.99 2.47
N ASN A 156 -12.09 2.27 1.54
CA ASN A 156 -11.54 1.26 0.63
C ASN A 156 -10.35 0.52 1.27
N ILE A 157 -10.02 -0.65 0.75
CA ILE A 157 -8.71 -1.30 0.86
C ILE A 157 -8.04 -1.19 -0.51
N ASP A 158 -6.76 -0.81 -0.52
CA ASP A 158 -6.05 -0.46 -1.75
C ASP A 158 -5.87 -1.66 -2.71
N VAL A 159 -5.58 -2.86 -2.19
CA VAL A 159 -5.54 -4.12 -2.98
C VAL A 159 -6.17 -5.27 -2.20
N VAL A 160 -7.04 -6.06 -2.83
CA VAL A 160 -7.69 -7.22 -2.21
C VAL A 160 -7.66 -8.42 -3.14
N PHE A 161 -7.32 -9.57 -2.58
CA PHE A 161 -7.39 -10.90 -3.18
C PHE A 161 -8.38 -11.74 -2.39
N TRP A 162 -9.27 -12.47 -3.05
CA TRP A 162 -10.24 -13.31 -2.34
C TRP A 162 -10.68 -14.54 -3.12
N GLY A 163 -11.22 -15.50 -2.39
CA GLY A 163 -11.85 -16.72 -2.89
C GLY A 163 -12.91 -17.24 -1.93
N LYS A 164 -13.34 -18.50 -2.13
CA LYS A 164 -14.50 -19.10 -1.42
C LYS A 164 -14.49 -18.99 0.12
N ASP A 165 -13.32 -19.01 0.78
CA ASP A 165 -13.18 -18.91 2.25
C ASP A 165 -11.95 -18.06 2.66
N TYR A 166 -11.44 -17.28 1.71
CA TYR A 166 -10.15 -16.59 1.80
C TYR A 166 -10.30 -15.11 1.47
N VAL A 167 -9.79 -14.23 2.33
CA VAL A 167 -9.71 -12.79 2.07
C VAL A 167 -8.34 -12.27 2.50
N GLU A 168 -7.60 -11.70 1.58
CA GLU A 168 -6.32 -11.05 1.83
C GLU A 168 -6.38 -9.62 1.30
N GLY A 169 -6.19 -8.62 2.17
CA GLY A 169 -6.32 -7.21 1.84
C GLY A 169 -5.12 -6.39 2.30
N TYR A 170 -4.70 -5.45 1.47
CA TYR A 170 -3.55 -4.57 1.69
C TYR A 170 -3.97 -3.11 1.65
N GLU A 171 -3.80 -2.42 2.76
CA GLU A 171 -3.73 -0.96 2.80
C GLU A 171 -2.27 -0.53 2.61
N CYS A 172 -1.95 0.02 1.45
CA CYS A 172 -0.60 0.36 1.03
C CYS A 172 -0.27 1.80 1.45
N LYS A 173 0.89 1.98 2.09
CA LYS A 173 1.44 3.29 2.41
C LYS A 173 2.89 3.36 1.97
N SER A 174 3.32 4.49 1.45
CA SER A 174 4.72 4.69 1.04
C SER A 174 5.67 4.56 2.24
N ASN A 175 5.28 5.06 3.41
CA ASN A 175 6.04 4.94 4.64
C ASN A 175 5.12 4.99 5.88
N LEU A 176 5.05 3.90 6.63
CA LEU A 176 4.20 3.83 7.82
C LEU A 176 4.68 4.68 8.99
N ALA A 177 5.99 4.96 9.13
CA ALA A 177 6.47 5.84 10.19
C ALA A 177 5.86 7.23 10.06
N PHE A 178 5.90 7.80 8.85
CA PHE A 178 5.28 9.08 8.55
C PHE A 178 3.75 9.05 8.76
N PHE A 179 3.10 7.98 8.30
CA PHE A 179 1.66 7.77 8.51
C PHE A 179 1.30 7.81 10.00
N PHE A 180 2.05 7.11 10.86
CA PHE A 180 1.78 7.08 12.29
C PHE A 180 2.12 8.40 13.00
N GLU A 181 3.20 9.08 12.64
CA GLU A 181 3.52 10.40 13.20
C GLU A 181 2.42 11.43 12.87
N LEU A 182 1.91 11.42 11.64
CA LEU A 182 0.74 12.24 11.29
C LEU A 182 -0.49 11.86 12.13
N GLY A 183 -0.68 10.57 12.42
CA GLY A 183 -1.77 10.06 13.26
C GLY A 183 -1.77 10.58 14.69
N LYS A 184 -0.62 11.01 15.22
CA LYS A 184 -0.50 11.61 16.57
C LYS A 184 -0.98 13.06 16.63
N ARG A 185 -1.11 13.75 15.48
CA ARG A 185 -1.55 15.14 15.44
C ARG A 185 -3.01 15.27 15.86
N ASN A 186 -3.33 16.35 16.57
CA ASN A 186 -4.68 16.67 17.02
C ASN A 186 -5.50 17.45 15.98
N ASP A 187 -5.23 17.21 14.68
CA ASP A 187 -5.91 17.86 13.57
C ASP A 187 -6.81 16.88 12.77
N LYS A 188 -7.46 17.39 11.73
CA LYS A 188 -8.31 16.60 10.83
C LYS A 188 -7.52 15.48 10.13
N ARG A 189 -6.24 15.69 9.80
CA ARG A 189 -5.40 14.69 9.11
C ARG A 189 -5.08 13.54 10.06
N GLY A 190 -4.66 13.85 11.29
CA GLY A 190 -4.41 12.85 12.34
C GLY A 190 -5.67 12.07 12.69
N ARG A 191 -6.84 12.72 12.77
CA ARG A 191 -8.13 12.02 12.96
C ARG A 191 -8.40 10.99 11.86
N LYS A 192 -8.25 11.37 10.58
CA LYS A 192 -8.46 10.46 9.44
C LYS A 192 -7.58 9.21 9.50
N ILE A 193 -6.33 9.37 9.93
CA ILE A 193 -5.39 8.25 10.11
C ILE A 193 -5.84 7.32 11.23
N ARG A 194 -6.18 7.86 12.39
CA ARG A 194 -6.70 7.06 13.52
C ARG A 194 -7.98 6.32 13.12
N ASP A 195 -8.88 6.98 12.41
CA ASP A 195 -10.11 6.37 11.91
C ASP A 195 -9.84 5.27 10.88
N LYS A 196 -8.80 5.39 10.06
CA LYS A 196 -8.38 4.33 9.13
C LYS A 196 -7.83 3.13 9.89
N VAL A 197 -6.96 3.33 10.89
CA VAL A 197 -6.43 2.24 11.72
C VAL A 197 -7.55 1.48 12.44
N ARG A 198 -8.50 2.20 13.04
CA ARG A 198 -9.69 1.60 13.67
C ARG A 198 -10.53 0.81 12.68
N TYR A 199 -10.78 1.39 11.51
CA TYR A 199 -11.53 0.73 10.45
C TYR A 199 -10.89 -0.59 10.03
N LEU A 200 -9.57 -0.61 9.76
CA LEU A 200 -8.87 -1.83 9.36
C LEU A 200 -8.95 -2.91 10.45
N ASN A 201 -8.83 -2.52 11.73
CA ASN A 201 -8.94 -3.45 12.85
C ASN A 201 -10.32 -4.10 12.94
N LEU A 202 -11.37 -3.26 12.94
CA LEU A 202 -12.75 -3.73 13.03
C LEU A 202 -13.14 -4.55 11.79
N LEU A 203 -12.71 -4.12 10.59
CA LEU A 203 -12.94 -4.87 9.37
C LEU A 203 -12.31 -6.25 9.42
N ALA A 204 -11.04 -6.36 9.84
CA ALA A 204 -10.36 -7.65 9.98
C ALA A 204 -11.09 -8.56 10.98
N LYS A 205 -11.56 -8.01 12.11
CA LYS A 205 -12.34 -8.73 13.11
C LYS A 205 -13.68 -9.21 12.53
N THR A 206 -14.42 -8.34 11.86
CA THR A 206 -15.70 -8.68 11.23
C THR A 206 -15.53 -9.76 10.15
N LEU A 207 -14.57 -9.61 9.24
CA LEU A 207 -14.35 -10.59 8.18
C LEU A 207 -14.00 -11.99 8.74
N LYS A 208 -13.24 -12.07 9.84
CA LYS A 208 -12.94 -13.35 10.53
C LYS A 208 -14.16 -14.08 11.08
N GLN A 209 -15.29 -13.40 11.24
CA GLN A 209 -16.56 -14.03 11.62
C GLN A 209 -17.27 -14.66 10.41
N HIS A 210 -16.88 -14.29 9.19
CA HIS A 210 -17.54 -14.68 7.95
C HIS A 210 -16.72 -15.64 7.08
N PHE A 211 -15.38 -15.61 7.20
CA PHE A 211 -14.45 -16.37 6.38
C PHE A 211 -13.39 -17.04 7.27
N LYS A 212 -12.90 -18.22 6.85
CA LYS A 212 -11.95 -19.02 7.64
C LYS A 212 -10.56 -18.39 7.69
N GLU A 213 -10.10 -17.85 6.57
CA GLU A 213 -8.77 -17.25 6.45
C GLU A 213 -8.90 -15.80 6.02
N VAL A 214 -8.58 -14.89 6.94
CA VAL A 214 -8.64 -13.45 6.71
C VAL A 214 -7.35 -12.81 7.16
N GLU A 215 -6.75 -12.08 6.24
CA GLU A 215 -5.56 -11.29 6.47
C GLU A 215 -5.73 -9.89 5.93
N ILE A 216 -5.92 -8.91 6.82
CA ILE A 216 -5.87 -7.50 6.47
C ILE A 216 -4.52 -6.96 6.92
N THR A 217 -3.80 -6.30 6.03
CA THR A 217 -2.44 -5.83 6.23
C THR A 217 -2.37 -4.33 6.01
N LEU A 218 -1.86 -3.60 7.00
CA LEU A 218 -1.38 -2.23 6.83
C LEU A 218 0.09 -2.31 6.40
N ALA A 219 0.34 -2.06 5.13
CA ALA A 219 1.60 -2.31 4.47
C ALA A 219 2.43 -1.02 4.27
N SER A 220 3.74 -1.12 4.44
CA SER A 220 4.72 -0.06 4.18
C SER A 220 5.59 -0.40 2.98
N PHE A 221 5.69 0.48 1.98
CA PHE A 221 6.70 0.30 0.93
C PHE A 221 8.10 0.50 1.50
N ALA A 222 8.30 1.54 2.31
CA ALA A 222 9.57 1.79 2.98
C ALA A 222 9.91 0.65 3.96
N PRO A 223 11.12 0.05 3.85
CA PRO A 223 11.62 -0.90 4.85
C PRO A 223 11.83 -0.23 6.21
N GLY A 224 11.56 -0.96 7.30
CA GLY A 224 11.81 -0.50 8.66
C GLY A 224 11.05 -1.27 9.73
N ASN A 225 11.36 -0.97 10.99
CA ASN A 225 10.69 -1.55 12.16
C ASN A 225 9.66 -0.56 12.72
N PHE A 226 8.40 -1.01 12.84
CA PHE A 226 7.28 -0.19 13.32
C PHE A 226 6.79 -0.57 14.73
N THR A 227 7.50 -1.43 15.47
CA THR A 227 7.11 -1.88 16.81
C THR A 227 6.91 -0.73 17.79
N LYS A 228 7.68 0.37 17.65
CA LYS A 228 7.52 1.57 18.49
C LYS A 228 6.14 2.25 18.37
N TYR A 229 5.39 1.98 17.30
CA TYR A 229 4.05 2.53 17.07
C TYR A 229 2.92 1.65 17.61
N ILE A 230 3.21 0.41 18.02
CA ILE A 230 2.21 -0.53 18.55
C ILE A 230 1.43 0.05 19.75
N PRO A 231 2.06 0.74 20.73
CA PRO A 231 1.32 1.37 21.82
C PRO A 231 0.31 2.42 21.34
N ASP A 232 0.67 3.23 20.33
CA ASP A 232 -0.23 4.23 19.76
C ASP A 232 -1.41 3.58 19.04
N ILE A 233 -1.13 2.53 18.25
CA ILE A 233 -2.15 1.78 17.54
C ILE A 233 -3.15 1.18 18.52
N LYS A 234 -2.67 0.50 19.58
CA LYS A 234 -3.50 -0.05 20.66
C LYS A 234 -4.40 1.01 21.28
N ARG A 235 -3.81 2.16 21.65
CA ARG A 235 -4.56 3.30 22.21
C ARG A 235 -5.64 3.82 21.27
N TRP A 236 -5.41 3.78 19.96
CA TRP A 236 -6.39 4.25 18.97
C TRP A 236 -7.53 3.26 18.77
N ILE A 237 -7.26 1.95 18.75
CA ILE A 237 -8.29 0.90 18.56
C ILE A 237 -9.14 0.68 19.82
N LEU A 238 -8.55 0.81 21.01
CA LEU A 238 -9.23 0.62 22.30
C LEU A 238 -10.50 1.48 22.43
N LYS A 239 -10.54 2.61 21.74
CA LYS A 239 -11.68 3.53 21.72
C LYS A 239 -12.94 2.98 21.04
N CYS A 240 -12.90 1.87 20.30
CA CYS A 240 -14.05 1.40 19.52
C CYS A 240 -14.77 0.19 20.12
N ASP A 241 -14.02 -0.80 20.59
CA ASP A 241 -14.58 -2.08 21.06
C ASP A 241 -14.06 -2.49 22.44
N GLY A 242 -13.32 -1.60 23.12
CA GLY A 242 -12.77 -1.87 24.45
C GLY A 242 -11.63 -2.91 24.47
N GLU A 243 -11.15 -3.33 23.30
CA GLU A 243 -10.06 -4.31 23.17
C GLU A 243 -8.77 -3.65 22.65
N GLU A 244 -7.63 -4.06 23.20
CA GLU A 244 -6.30 -3.68 22.68
C GLU A 244 -5.77 -4.66 21.62
N LYS A 245 -6.57 -5.64 21.21
CA LYS A 245 -6.15 -6.68 20.27
C LYS A 245 -6.11 -6.12 18.85
N ILE A 246 -4.92 -6.17 18.24
CA ILE A 246 -4.72 -5.81 16.84
C ILE A 246 -5.07 -7.04 15.97
N TYR A 247 -6.10 -6.93 15.15
CA TYR A 247 -6.60 -7.99 14.27
C TYR A 247 -6.01 -7.97 12.85
N PHE A 248 -5.43 -6.83 12.45
CA PHE A 248 -4.69 -6.66 11.18
C PHE A 248 -3.18 -6.88 11.38
N LYS A 249 -2.44 -7.12 10.30
CA LYS A 249 -0.97 -7.23 10.31
C LYS A 249 -0.31 -5.93 9.89
N ILE A 250 0.91 -5.68 10.37
CA ILE A 250 1.76 -4.58 9.89
C ILE A 250 2.95 -5.22 9.20
N LYS A 251 3.16 -4.90 7.93
CA LYS A 251 4.24 -5.47 7.12
C LYS A 251 4.94 -4.39 6.30
N THR A 252 6.22 -4.59 6.04
CA THR A 252 7.00 -3.86 5.04
C THR A 252 6.97 -4.61 3.71
N ILE A 253 7.47 -3.98 2.65
CA ILE A 253 7.74 -4.68 1.39
C ILE A 253 8.68 -5.88 1.58
N VAL A 254 9.63 -5.81 2.54
CA VAL A 254 10.57 -6.92 2.80
C VAL A 254 9.81 -8.15 3.30
N ASP A 255 8.99 -7.97 4.33
CA ASP A 255 8.16 -9.06 4.90
C ASP A 255 7.24 -9.67 3.83
N ILE A 256 6.67 -8.84 2.95
CA ILE A 256 5.77 -9.30 1.89
C ILE A 256 6.52 -10.10 0.81
N LEU A 257 7.71 -9.64 0.41
CA LEU A 257 8.51 -10.36 -0.59
C LEU A 257 8.95 -11.73 -0.05
N GLU A 258 9.33 -11.82 1.23
CA GLU A 258 9.71 -13.06 1.90
C GLU A 258 8.56 -14.08 1.99
N GLU A 259 7.31 -13.62 2.14
CA GLU A 259 6.16 -14.53 2.20
C GLU A 259 5.66 -15.01 0.84
N ILE A 260 5.98 -14.28 -0.23
CA ILE A 260 5.66 -14.66 -1.61
C ILE A 260 6.74 -15.63 -2.15
N ASP A 261 7.62 -16.15 -1.28
CA ASP A 261 8.57 -17.20 -1.62
C ASP A 261 7.94 -18.49 -2.12
#